data_AF-A0AAN8KRB8-F1
#
_entry.id   AF-A0AAN8KRB8-F1
#
_cell.length_a   1.000
_cell.length_b   1.000
_cell.length_c   1.000
_cell.angle_alpha   90.00
_cell.angle_beta   90.00
_cell.angle_gamma   90.00
#
_symmetry.space_group_name_H-M   'P 1'
#
loop_
_entity.id
_entity.type
_entity.pdbx_description
1 polymer ?
#
loop_
_entity_poly.entity_id
_entity_poly.type
_entity_poly.pdbx_seq_one_letter_code
_entity_poly.pdbx_strand_id
1 'polypeptide(L)'
;MWRVTAFISSNIVTAQIIWEGLWMTCVVQSTSQMQCKVYDSMLALSQDLQATRALTVISILLAILAVLITIAGAKCTNCIEDEASKAKVMIISGVFFIVSGFMQLIPVSWLANTIIRDFYNPLLTDAQRRELGAALYIGWGASALMILSGSLLCCSCPPRKYNPSRIAYSAPRSAPGGSGFERKYYV
;
A
#
# COMPACT_ATOMS: atom_id res chain seq x y z
N MET A 1 -1.43 -12.87 -14.54
CA MET A 1 -2.73 -13.42 -14.99
C MET A 1 -3.81 -12.93 -14.04
N TRP A 2 -4.68 -12.01 -14.46
CA TRP A 2 -5.68 -11.36 -13.60
C TRP A 2 -7.05 -12.04 -13.71
N ARG A 3 -7.44 -12.44 -14.92
CA ARG A 3 -8.62 -13.26 -15.17
C ARG A 3 -8.28 -14.40 -16.11
N VAL A 4 -8.93 -15.54 -15.92
CA VAL A 4 -8.78 -16.73 -16.77
C VAL A 4 -10.16 -17.13 -17.28
N THR A 5 -10.30 -17.38 -18.57
CA THR A 5 -11.54 -17.89 -19.15
C THR A 5 -11.24 -19.07 -20.04
N ALA A 6 -11.86 -20.21 -19.74
CA ALA A 6 -11.73 -21.42 -20.55
C ALA A 6 -12.97 -21.57 -21.43
N PHE A 7 -12.81 -21.35 -22.74
CA PHE A 7 -13.87 -21.61 -23.71
C PHE A 7 -13.81 -23.09 -24.09
N ILE A 8 -14.63 -23.89 -23.42
CA ILE A 8 -14.79 -25.32 -23.71
C ILE A 8 -16.15 -25.48 -24.40
N SER A 9 -16.18 -25.34 -25.72
CA SER A 9 -17.35 -25.70 -26.53
C SER A 9 -17.35 -27.20 -26.83
N SER A 10 -18.48 -27.76 -27.28
CA SER A 10 -18.65 -29.17 -27.64
C SER A 10 -17.74 -29.67 -28.77
N ASN A 11 -17.03 -28.77 -29.46
CA ASN A 11 -15.97 -29.08 -30.40
C ASN A 11 -14.58 -28.81 -29.82
N ILE A 12 -13.80 -29.88 -29.59
CA ILE A 12 -12.44 -29.84 -29.02
C ILE A 12 -11.44 -29.06 -29.91
N VAL A 13 -11.75 -28.90 -31.21
CA VAL A 13 -10.93 -28.18 -32.20
C VAL A 13 -10.93 -26.67 -31.96
N THR A 14 -11.96 -26.11 -31.30
CA THR A 14 -12.07 -24.68 -30.98
C THR A 14 -11.85 -24.35 -29.50
N ALA A 15 -11.47 -25.34 -28.68
CA ALA A 15 -11.19 -25.12 -27.27
C ALA A 15 -9.98 -24.17 -27.11
N GLN A 16 -10.17 -23.10 -26.36
CA GLN A 16 -9.14 -22.08 -26.11
C GLN A 16 -9.16 -21.64 -24.65
N ILE A 17 -7.98 -21.46 -24.07
CA ILE A 17 -7.80 -20.90 -22.73
C ILE A 17 -7.27 -19.48 -22.91
N ILE A 18 -8.02 -18.51 -22.43
CA ILE A 18 -7.66 -17.09 -22.50
C ILE A 18 -7.20 -16.62 -21.13
N TRP A 19 -5.99 -16.09 -21.08
CA TRP A 19 -5.36 -15.48 -19.93
C TRP A 19 -5.38 -13.98 -20.11
N GLU A 20 -6.30 -13.32 -19.42
CA GLU A 20 -6.37 -11.86 -19.42
C GLU A 20 -5.42 -11.31 -18.35
N GLY A 21 -4.35 -10.66 -18.80
CA GLY A 21 -3.51 -9.82 -17.98
C GLY A 21 -4.01 -8.38 -17.95
N LEU A 22 -3.39 -7.57 -17.09
CA LEU A 22 -3.73 -6.16 -17.01
C LEU A 22 -3.29 -5.40 -18.26
N TRP A 23 -2.17 -5.77 -18.90
CA TRP A 23 -1.57 -5.05 -20.04
C TRP A 23 -1.50 -5.86 -21.34
N MET A 24 -1.66 -7.18 -21.25
CA MET A 24 -1.63 -8.10 -22.37
C MET A 24 -2.66 -9.20 -22.14
N THR A 25 -3.13 -9.80 -23.23
CA THR A 25 -3.94 -11.01 -23.22
C THR A 25 -3.17 -12.12 -23.93
N CYS A 26 -3.22 -13.33 -23.39
CA CYS A 26 -2.60 -14.50 -24.00
C CYS A 26 -3.65 -15.57 -24.23
N VAL A 27 -3.71 -16.11 -25.44
CA VAL A 27 -4.63 -17.19 -25.81
C VAL A 27 -3.79 -18.43 -26.09
N VAL A 28 -4.19 -19.55 -25.49
CA VAL A 28 -3.62 -20.87 -25.76
C VAL A 28 -4.68 -21.69 -26.50
N GLN A 29 -4.40 -22.04 -27.75
CA GLN A 29 -5.25 -22.88 -28.59
C GLN A 29 -4.86 -24.37 -28.41
N SER A 30 -5.77 -25.30 -28.69
CA SER A 30 -5.53 -26.75 -28.65
C SER A 30 -4.38 -27.25 -29.55
N THR A 31 -3.92 -26.44 -30.50
CA THR A 31 -2.72 -26.69 -31.34
C THR A 31 -1.39 -26.35 -30.65
N SER A 32 -1.40 -26.13 -29.33
CA SER A 32 -0.26 -25.76 -28.47
C SER A 32 0.46 -24.45 -28.82
N GLN A 33 -0.08 -23.67 -29.76
CA GLN A 33 0.42 -22.32 -30.02
C GLN A 33 -0.13 -21.34 -28.98
N MET A 34 0.78 -20.69 -28.25
CA MET A 34 0.47 -19.55 -27.40
C MET A 34 0.63 -18.26 -28.19
N GLN A 35 -0.41 -17.44 -28.25
CA GLN A 35 -0.36 -16.12 -28.86
C GLN A 35 -0.68 -15.07 -27.80
N CYS A 36 0.31 -14.23 -27.50
CA CYS A 36 0.14 -13.10 -26.60
C CYS A 36 0.04 -11.81 -27.42
N LYS A 37 -1.01 -11.02 -27.16
CA LYS A 37 -1.22 -9.72 -27.77
C LYS A 37 -1.33 -8.63 -26.71
N VAL A 38 -0.59 -7.54 -26.89
CA VAL A 38 -0.72 -6.33 -26.08
C VAL A 38 -1.99 -5.59 -26.50
N TYR A 39 -2.70 -4.98 -25.55
CA TYR A 39 -3.89 -4.21 -25.89
C TYR A 39 -3.51 -2.93 -26.65
N ASP A 40 -3.70 -2.92 -27.97
CA ASP A 40 -3.35 -1.80 -28.88
C ASP A 40 -4.18 -0.53 -28.66
N SER A 41 -5.33 -0.60 -27.97
CA SER A 41 -6.21 0.55 -27.80
C SER A 41 -6.87 0.56 -26.42
N MET A 42 -6.64 1.64 -25.67
CA MET A 42 -7.25 1.89 -24.37
C MET A 42 -8.76 2.14 -24.46
N LEU A 43 -9.27 2.57 -25.64
CA LEU A 43 -10.66 2.99 -25.85
C LEU A 43 -11.64 1.82 -26.10
N ALA A 44 -11.14 0.63 -26.44
CA ALA A 44 -11.96 -0.57 -26.69
C ALA A 44 -12.03 -1.52 -25.48
N LEU A 45 -11.46 -1.12 -24.34
CA LEU A 45 -11.35 -1.96 -23.14
C LEU A 45 -12.45 -1.59 -22.14
N SER A 46 -12.96 -2.60 -21.40
CA SER A 46 -14.00 -2.36 -20.39
C SER A 46 -13.55 -1.33 -19.34
N GLN A 47 -14.46 -0.44 -18.94
CA GLN A 47 -14.20 0.63 -17.97
C GLN A 47 -13.60 0.09 -16.66
N ASP A 48 -14.02 -1.08 -16.21
CA ASP A 48 -13.47 -1.75 -15.01
C ASP A 48 -11.96 -2.04 -15.13
N LEU A 49 -11.50 -2.47 -16.31
CA LEU A 49 -10.08 -2.73 -16.54
C LEU A 49 -9.28 -1.42 -16.58
N GLN A 50 -9.84 -0.37 -17.18
CA GLN A 50 -9.19 0.93 -17.25
C GLN A 50 -9.05 1.57 -15.85
N ALA A 51 -10.11 1.50 -15.03
CA ALA A 51 -10.09 1.97 -13.65
C ALA A 51 -9.07 1.18 -12.82
N THR A 52 -9.04 -0.14 -12.97
CA THR A 52 -8.04 -0.99 -12.30
C THR A 52 -6.61 -0.62 -12.70
N ARG A 53 -6.34 -0.40 -14.00
CA ARG A 53 -5.03 0.09 -14.48
C ARG A 53 -4.64 1.40 -13.82
N ALA A 54 -5.52 2.39 -13.81
CA ALA A 54 -5.23 3.68 -13.20
C ALA A 54 -4.94 3.55 -11.70
N LEU A 55 -5.78 2.83 -10.96
CA LEU A 55 -5.62 2.63 -9.52
C LEU A 55 -4.32 1.88 -9.16
N THR A 56 -3.98 0.83 -9.91
CA THR A 56 -2.73 0.07 -9.71
C THR A 56 -1.49 0.87 -10.05
N VAL A 57 -1.52 1.75 -11.06
CA VAL A 57 -0.39 2.63 -11.35
C VAL A 57 -0.21 3.69 -10.27
N ILE A 58 -1.32 4.30 -9.82
CA ILE A 58 -1.27 5.31 -8.76
C ILE A 58 -0.78 4.71 -7.43
N SER A 59 -1.22 3.50 -7.07
CA SER A 59 -0.75 2.81 -5.87
C SER A 59 0.76 2.54 -5.95
N ILE A 60 1.28 2.07 -7.08
CA ILE A 60 2.72 1.84 -7.28
C ILE A 60 3.52 3.14 -7.12
N LEU A 61 3.06 4.25 -7.71
CA LEU A 61 3.73 5.54 -7.58
C LEU A 61 3.76 6.02 -6.11
N LEU A 62 2.65 5.88 -5.39
CA LEU A 62 2.57 6.21 -3.97
C LEU A 62 3.49 5.32 -3.13
N ALA A 63 3.57 4.02 -3.42
CA ALA A 63 4.48 3.10 -2.75
C ALA A 63 5.95 3.48 -2.97
N ILE A 64 6.34 3.84 -4.20
CA ILE A 64 7.70 4.28 -4.51
C ILE A 64 8.04 5.55 -3.73
N LEU A 65 7.13 6.54 -3.69
CA LEU A 65 7.31 7.75 -2.89
C LEU A 65 7.44 7.42 -1.40
N ALA A 66 6.63 6.52 -0.87
CA ALA A 66 6.71 6.07 0.53
C ALA A 66 8.06 5.41 0.85
N VAL A 67 8.60 4.59 -0.06
CA VAL A 67 9.93 3.98 0.06
C VAL A 67 11.02 5.05 0.12
N LEU A 68 10.99 6.05 -0.77
CA LEU A 68 11.97 7.13 -0.79
C LEU A 68 11.96 7.94 0.52
N ILE A 69 10.77 8.25 1.05
CA ILE A 69 10.62 8.95 2.34
C ILE A 69 11.15 8.07 3.49
N THR A 70 10.92 6.77 3.44
CA THR A 70 11.41 5.82 4.44
C THR A 70 12.94 5.72 4.43
N ILE A 71 13.57 5.73 3.25
CA ILE A 71 15.04 5.74 3.12
C ILE A 71 15.63 7.05 3.70
N ALA A 72 14.98 8.18 3.44
CA ALA A 72 15.40 9.48 4.00
C ALA A 72 15.23 9.55 5.53
N GLY A 73 14.24 8.85 6.09
CA GLY A 73 13.98 8.76 7.54
C GLY A 73 14.78 7.68 8.28
N ALA A 74 15.49 6.81 7.57
CA ALA A 74 16.26 5.71 8.16
C ALA A 74 17.44 6.24 9.01
N LYS A 75 17.76 5.53 10.10
CA LYS A 75 18.88 5.92 11.00
C LYS A 75 20.25 5.94 10.29
N CYS A 76 20.41 5.15 9.23
CA CYS A 76 21.64 5.07 8.44
C CYS A 76 21.81 6.25 7.46
N THR A 77 20.79 7.08 7.27
CA THR A 77 20.81 8.21 6.33
C THR A 77 20.89 9.53 7.08
N ASN A 78 21.99 10.28 6.93
CA ASN A 78 22.17 11.58 7.58
C ASN A 78 21.56 12.73 6.76
N CYS A 79 20.32 12.58 6.29
CA CYS A 79 19.59 13.66 5.60
C CYS A 79 18.92 14.64 6.59
N ILE A 80 18.71 14.20 7.82
CA ILE A 80 18.01 14.91 8.88
C ILE A 80 18.83 14.75 10.16
N GLU A 81 19.14 15.83 10.88
CA GLU A 81 19.89 15.75 12.14
C GLU A 81 18.96 15.61 13.36
N ASP A 82 17.75 16.17 13.30
CA ASP A 82 16.82 16.17 14.44
C ASP A 82 16.00 14.86 14.53
N GLU A 83 16.16 14.13 15.65
CA GLU A 83 15.46 12.86 15.92
C GLU A 83 13.93 13.00 15.93
N ALA A 84 13.40 14.14 16.39
CA ALA A 84 11.95 14.36 16.43
C ALA A 84 11.37 14.49 15.01
N SER A 85 12.08 15.18 14.12
CA SER A 85 11.70 15.27 12.71
C SER A 85 11.84 13.93 11.97
N LYS A 86 12.86 13.11 12.27
CA LYS A 86 12.97 11.73 11.73
C LYS A 86 11.75 10.88 12.06
N ALA A 87 11.30 10.91 13.31
CA ALA A 87 10.12 10.16 13.73
C ALA A 87 8.85 10.62 12.99
N LYS A 88 8.66 11.92 12.80
CA LYS A 88 7.52 12.45 12.02
C LYS A 88 7.57 11.99 10.57
N VAL A 89 8.74 12.02 9.93
CA VAL A 89 8.93 11.57 8.54
C VAL A 89 8.61 10.08 8.39
N MET A 90 8.99 9.25 9.37
CA MET A 90 8.66 7.82 9.38
C MET A 90 7.16 7.55 9.57
N ILE A 91 6.48 8.32 10.40
CA ILE A 91 5.01 8.23 10.53
C ILE A 91 4.33 8.63 9.21
N ILE A 92 4.81 9.70 8.56
CA ILE A 92 4.28 10.15 7.27
C ILE A 92 4.46 9.05 6.21
N SER A 93 5.65 8.42 6.12
CA SER A 93 5.85 7.32 5.16
C SER A 93 4.95 6.13 5.44
N GLY A 94 4.70 5.81 6.73
CA GLY A 94 3.76 4.77 7.14
C GLY A 94 2.33 5.05 6.66
N VAL A 95 1.85 6.29 6.79
CA VAL A 95 0.53 6.70 6.27
C VAL A 95 0.46 6.53 4.74
N PHE A 96 1.49 6.94 4.00
CA PHE A 96 1.54 6.73 2.55
C PHE A 96 1.50 5.25 2.16
N PHE A 97 2.19 4.37 2.90
CA PHE A 97 2.12 2.93 2.68
C PHE A 97 0.73 2.35 2.94
N ILE A 98 0.03 2.81 3.99
CA ILE A 98 -1.33 2.38 4.30
C ILE A 98 -2.29 2.82 3.19
N VAL A 99 -2.23 4.08 2.77
CA VAL A 99 -3.07 4.62 1.69
C VAL A 99 -2.82 3.88 0.37
N SER A 100 -1.56 3.65 0.02
CA SER A 100 -1.16 2.84 -1.14
C SER A 100 -1.72 1.42 -1.08
N GLY A 101 -1.64 0.78 0.09
CA GLY A 101 -2.16 -0.57 0.31
C GLY A 101 -3.67 -0.66 0.09
N PHE A 102 -4.45 0.30 0.60
CA PHE A 102 -5.89 0.37 0.35
C PHE A 102 -6.21 0.65 -1.12
N MET A 103 -5.48 1.56 -1.77
CA MET A 103 -5.64 1.85 -3.19
C MET A 103 -5.35 0.63 -4.08
N GLN A 104 -4.50 -0.29 -3.65
CA GLN A 104 -4.27 -1.56 -4.34
C GLN A 104 -5.32 -2.62 -4.01
N LEU A 105 -5.83 -2.65 -2.78
CA LEU A 105 -6.84 -3.62 -2.34
C LEU A 105 -8.19 -3.40 -3.06
N ILE A 106 -8.60 -2.14 -3.25
CA ILE A 106 -9.87 -1.78 -3.91
C ILE A 106 -10.00 -2.40 -5.32
N PRO A 107 -9.10 -2.15 -6.29
CA PRO A 107 -9.24 -2.70 -7.64
C PRO A 107 -9.12 -4.22 -7.69
N VAL A 108 -8.29 -4.83 -6.83
CA VAL A 108 -8.14 -6.30 -6.77
C VAL A 108 -9.41 -6.96 -6.23
N SER A 109 -9.98 -6.41 -5.16
CA SER A 109 -11.25 -6.90 -4.58
C SER A 109 -12.45 -6.63 -5.47
N TRP A 110 -12.48 -5.48 -6.16
CA TRP A 110 -13.51 -5.18 -7.15
C TRP A 110 -13.49 -6.20 -8.30
N LEU A 111 -12.32 -6.41 -8.92
CA LEU A 111 -12.19 -7.40 -9.99
C LEU A 111 -12.60 -8.80 -9.52
N ALA A 112 -12.17 -9.23 -8.34
CA ALA A 112 -12.58 -10.52 -7.78
C ALA A 112 -14.12 -10.60 -7.63
N ASN A 113 -14.76 -9.56 -7.10
CA ASN A 113 -16.22 -9.52 -6.97
C ASN A 113 -16.93 -9.54 -8.33
N THR A 114 -16.42 -8.84 -9.36
CA THR A 114 -17.00 -8.92 -10.71
C THR A 114 -16.92 -10.33 -11.29
N ILE A 115 -15.77 -11.01 -11.14
CA ILE A 115 -15.57 -12.40 -11.61
C ILE A 115 -16.52 -13.36 -10.89
N ILE A 116 -16.68 -13.20 -9.57
CA ILE A 116 -17.60 -14.03 -8.78
C ILE A 116 -19.05 -13.78 -9.22
N ARG A 117 -19.47 -12.53 -9.41
CA ARG A 117 -20.82 -12.21 -9.89
C ARG A 117 -21.09 -12.78 -11.27
N ASP A 118 -20.11 -12.74 -12.16
CA ASP A 118 -20.20 -13.37 -13.47
C ASP A 118 -20.35 -14.89 -13.36
N PHE A 119 -19.65 -15.52 -12.41
CA PHE A 119 -19.76 -16.97 -12.20
C PHE A 119 -21.18 -17.42 -11.80
N TYR A 120 -21.90 -16.59 -11.03
CA TYR A 120 -23.26 -16.87 -10.57
C TYR A 120 -24.37 -16.32 -11.50
N ASN A 121 -24.03 -15.69 -12.62
CA ASN A 121 -25.02 -15.10 -13.51
C ASN A 121 -25.63 -16.17 -14.43
N PRO A 122 -26.95 -16.45 -14.34
CA PRO A 122 -27.61 -17.51 -15.12
C PRO A 122 -27.67 -17.22 -16.62
N LEU A 123 -27.34 -16.01 -17.05
CA LEU A 123 -27.30 -15.62 -18.47
C LEU A 123 -26.00 -16.03 -19.18
N LEU A 124 -24.98 -16.47 -18.43
CA LEU A 124 -23.70 -16.90 -18.98
C LEU A 124 -23.67 -18.42 -19.14
N THR A 125 -23.34 -18.90 -20.33
CA THR A 125 -23.14 -20.33 -20.61
C THR A 125 -21.94 -20.87 -19.84
N ASP A 126 -21.94 -22.15 -19.44
CA ASP A 126 -20.83 -22.77 -18.69
C ASP A 126 -19.46 -22.61 -19.36
N ALA A 127 -19.43 -22.52 -20.70
CA ALA A 127 -18.23 -22.27 -21.50
C ALA A 127 -17.64 -20.84 -21.36
N GLN A 128 -18.31 -19.94 -20.64
CA GLN A 128 -17.84 -18.57 -20.38
C GLN A 128 -17.52 -18.34 -18.90
N ARG A 129 -17.49 -19.39 -18.07
CA ARG A 129 -17.12 -19.24 -16.65
C ARG A 129 -15.71 -18.67 -16.53
N ARG A 130 -15.62 -17.64 -15.69
CA ARG A 130 -14.41 -16.86 -15.45
C ARG A 130 -13.81 -17.31 -14.13
N GLU A 131 -12.54 -17.68 -14.15
CA GLU A 131 -11.79 -18.07 -12.97
C GLU A 131 -10.88 -16.94 -12.47
N LEU A 132 -10.59 -16.97 -11.17
CA LEU A 132 -9.71 -16.03 -10.51
C LEU A 132 -8.26 -16.27 -10.97
N GLY A 133 -7.62 -15.25 -11.53
CA GLY A 133 -6.22 -15.36 -11.92
C GLY A 133 -5.27 -15.31 -10.73
N ALA A 134 -4.12 -15.99 -10.84
CA ALA A 134 -3.09 -16.03 -9.80
C ALA A 134 -2.62 -14.64 -9.32
N ALA A 135 -2.67 -13.62 -10.18
CA ALA A 135 -2.25 -12.26 -9.82
C ALA A 135 -3.17 -11.59 -8.79
N LEU A 136 -4.44 -12.01 -8.67
CA LEU A 136 -5.35 -11.48 -7.64
C LEU A 136 -4.88 -11.87 -6.24
N TYR A 137 -4.46 -13.12 -6.05
CA TYR A 137 -3.90 -13.58 -4.78
C TYR A 137 -2.61 -12.86 -4.41
N ILE A 138 -1.72 -12.65 -5.39
CA ILE A 138 -0.50 -11.87 -5.21
C ILE A 138 -0.85 -10.41 -4.86
N GLY A 139 -1.88 -9.84 -5.49
CA GLY A 139 -2.38 -8.50 -5.20
C GLY A 139 -2.88 -8.35 -3.76
N TRP A 140 -3.65 -9.32 -3.26
CA TRP A 140 -4.06 -9.35 -1.85
C TRP A 140 -2.87 -9.46 -0.91
N GLY A 141 -1.94 -10.39 -1.18
CA GLY A 141 -0.71 -10.53 -0.40
C GLY A 141 0.11 -9.23 -0.36
N ALA A 142 0.30 -8.59 -1.52
CA ALA A 142 1.02 -7.32 -1.63
C ALA A 142 0.31 -6.19 -0.85
N SER A 143 -1.01 -6.07 -0.95
CA SER A 143 -1.77 -5.06 -0.21
C SER A 143 -1.70 -5.27 1.30
N ALA A 144 -1.78 -6.51 1.77
CA ALA A 144 -1.65 -6.84 3.19
C ALA A 144 -0.26 -6.51 3.71
N LEU A 145 0.79 -6.86 2.96
CA LEU A 145 2.17 -6.52 3.30
C LEU A 145 2.40 -5.00 3.34
N MET A 146 1.84 -4.24 2.39
CA MET A 146 1.92 -2.77 2.41
C MET A 146 1.23 -2.18 3.64
N ILE A 147 0.02 -2.64 3.98
CA ILE A 147 -0.71 -2.15 5.16
C ILE A 147 0.03 -2.51 6.45
N LEU A 148 0.55 -3.73 6.56
CA LEU A 148 1.35 -4.18 7.71
C LEU A 148 2.63 -3.34 7.84
N SER A 149 3.33 -3.11 6.73
CA SER A 149 4.55 -2.29 6.70
C SER A 149 4.28 -0.86 7.18
N GLY A 150 3.22 -0.22 6.69
CA GLY A 150 2.83 1.12 7.11
C GLY A 150 2.35 1.18 8.55
N SER A 151 1.63 0.15 9.03
CA SER A 151 1.20 0.06 10.42
C SER A 151 2.38 -0.05 11.38
N LEU A 152 3.38 -0.87 11.05
CA LEU A 152 4.60 -1.01 11.87
C LEU A 152 5.40 0.30 11.94
N LEU A 153 5.48 1.03 10.82
CA LEU A 153 6.13 2.34 10.75
C LEU A 153 5.39 3.40 11.58
N CYS A 154 4.05 3.41 11.55
CA CYS A 154 3.21 4.29 12.36
C CYS A 154 3.28 3.97 13.87
N CYS A 155 3.36 2.68 14.23
CA CYS A 155 3.44 2.24 15.63
C CYS A 155 4.82 2.45 16.26
N SER A 156 5.84 2.78 15.45
CA SER A 156 7.18 3.15 15.93
C SER A 156 7.18 4.57 16.50
N CYS A 157 6.33 4.82 17.50
CA CYS A 157 6.25 6.10 18.20
C CYS A 157 7.51 6.29 19.05
N PRO A 158 8.26 7.40 18.89
CA PRO A 158 9.26 7.78 19.88
C PRO A 158 8.56 8.01 21.22
N PRO A 159 9.22 7.70 22.36
CA PRO A 159 8.68 8.08 23.66
C PRO A 159 8.38 9.58 23.62
N ARG A 160 7.13 9.92 23.89
CA ARG A 160 6.68 11.30 24.09
C ARG A 160 7.70 11.92 25.02
N LYS A 161 8.51 12.88 24.54
CA LYS A 161 9.22 13.78 25.45
C LYS A 161 8.10 14.39 26.28
N TYR A 162 7.91 13.85 27.49
CA TYR A 162 7.20 14.52 28.55
C TYR A 162 7.96 15.82 28.69
N ASN A 163 7.48 16.87 28.01
CA ASN A 163 7.74 18.20 28.47
C ASN A 163 6.97 18.24 29.78
N PRO A 164 7.60 18.13 30.97
CA PRO A 164 6.99 18.78 32.09
C PRO A 164 6.82 20.21 31.59
N SER A 165 5.58 20.60 31.34
CA SER A 165 5.18 22.00 31.31
C SER A 165 6.04 22.66 32.36
N ARG A 166 6.80 23.70 32.02
CA ARG A 166 7.57 24.50 32.96
C ARG A 166 6.68 24.76 34.17
N ILE A 167 6.76 23.92 35.20
CA ILE A 167 6.31 24.24 36.54
C ILE A 167 7.46 25.13 36.96
N ALA A 168 7.34 26.41 36.59
CA ALA A 168 8.04 27.46 37.26
C ALA A 168 7.56 27.37 38.71
N TYR A 169 8.28 26.60 39.53
CA TYR A 169 8.26 26.85 40.96
C TYR A 169 8.67 28.30 41.10
N SER A 170 7.69 29.16 41.36
CA SER A 170 7.95 30.51 41.84
C SER A 170 8.75 30.33 43.12
N ALA A 171 10.07 30.53 43.03
CA ALA A 171 10.89 30.66 44.22
C ALA A 171 10.27 31.75 45.09
N PRO A 172 10.06 31.51 46.40
CA PRO A 172 9.54 32.55 47.27
C PRO A 172 10.48 33.75 47.18
N ARG A 173 9.93 34.93 46.87
CA ARG A 173 10.67 36.19 46.89
C ARG A 173 11.21 36.39 48.31
N SER A 174 12.50 36.19 48.51
CA SER A 174 13.19 36.64 49.72
C SER A 174 13.02 38.16 49.81
N ALA A 175 12.33 38.62 50.85
CA ALA A 175 12.21 40.05 51.14
C ALA A 175 13.60 40.65 51.39
N PRO A 176 13.87 41.90 50.95
CA PRO A 176 15.13 42.54 51.20
C PRO A 176 15.15 43.12 52.62
N GLY A 177 16.21 42.81 53.38
CA GLY A 177 16.66 43.63 54.49
C GLY A 177 16.40 43.04 55.88
N GLY A 178 17.48 42.73 56.59
CA GLY A 178 17.43 42.46 58.03
C GLY A 178 18.66 41.72 58.56
N SER A 179 19.78 42.42 58.66
CA SER A 179 20.87 42.25 59.66
C SER A 179 21.11 40.87 60.30
N GLY A 180 22.33 40.33 60.14
CA GLY A 180 22.96 39.61 61.25
C GLY A 180 23.82 38.40 60.88
N PHE A 181 25.07 38.50 61.31
CA PHE A 181 26.03 37.43 61.62
C PHE A 181 26.87 36.79 60.50
N GLU A 182 28.04 37.40 60.36
CA GLU A 182 29.32 36.81 59.97
C GLU A 182 29.64 35.53 60.77
N ARG A 183 30.05 34.44 60.10
CA ARG A 183 30.87 33.38 60.72
C ARG A 183 31.73 32.62 59.70
N LYS A 184 33.02 32.97 59.75
CA LYS A 184 34.27 32.30 59.40
C LYS A 184 34.23 30.84 58.88
N TYR A 185 35.04 30.65 57.83
CA TYR A 185 35.91 29.50 57.47
C TYR A 185 36.00 28.37 58.48
N TYR A 186 35.98 27.10 58.05
CA TYR A 186 36.89 26.02 58.50
C TYR A 186 36.91 24.85 57.49
N VAL A 187 38.13 24.59 56.99
CA VAL A 187 38.74 23.38 56.38
C VAL A 187 38.19 22.82 55.07
#